data_AF-A0AAU7DZ67-F1
#
_entry.id   AF-A0AAU7DZ67-F1
#
_cell.length_a   1.000
_cell.length_b   1.000
_cell.length_c   1.000
_cell.angle_alpha   90.00
_cell.angle_beta   90.00
_cell.angle_gamma   90.00
#
_symmetry.space_group_name_H-M   'P 1'
#
loop_
_entity.id
_entity.type
_entity.pdbx_description
1 polymer ?
#
loop_
_entity_poly.entity_id
_entity_poly.type
_entity_poly.pdbx_seq_one_letter_code
_entity_poly.pdbx_strand_id
1 'polypeptide(L)' 'MSDRMITEVAQELGILPGTLGNWVGKYRRENAVEEVDQPLSVSDRVRLSELEVEVRRLRMENDFLKKAAAFFARQQD' A
#
# COMPACT_ATOMS: atom_id res chain seq x y z
N MET A 1 2.90 -7.34 12.59
CA MET A 1 1.67 -7.65 13.32
C MET A 1 1.99 -8.70 14.36
N SER A 2 1.52 -8.54 15.59
CA SER A 2 1.72 -9.54 16.64
C SER A 2 0.75 -10.71 16.38
N ASP A 3 1.29 -11.87 16.02
CA ASP A 3 0.50 -13.09 15.76
C ASP A 3 0.17 -13.78 17.11
N ARG A 4 -0.74 -13.17 17.88
CA ARG A 4 -1.21 -13.72 19.14
C ARG A 4 -2.41 -14.62 18.89
N MET A 5 -2.41 -15.80 19.49
CA MET A 5 -3.51 -16.75 19.35
C MET A 5 -4.79 -16.21 20.02
N ILE A 6 -5.95 -16.39 19.36
CA ILE A 6 -7.27 -16.00 19.91
C ILE A 6 -7.50 -16.60 21.30
N THR A 7 -6.99 -17.81 21.56
CA THR A 7 -7.09 -18.50 22.85
C THR A 7 -6.34 -17.76 23.97
N GLU A 8 -5.14 -17.26 23.69
CA GLU A 8 -4.31 -16.51 24.64
C GLU A 8 -5.00 -15.20 25.03
N VAL A 9 -5.46 -14.45 24.03
CA VAL A 9 -6.16 -13.18 24.23
C VAL A 9 -7.50 -13.39 24.96
N ALA A 10 -8.23 -14.45 24.62
CA ALA A 10 -9.48 -14.77 25.31
C ALA A 10 -9.27 -15.11 26.79
N GLN A 11 -8.19 -15.83 27.10
CA GLN A 11 -7.82 -16.16 28.47
C GLN A 11 -7.45 -14.91 29.29
N GLU A 12 -6.68 -13.98 28.73
CA GLU A 12 -6.36 -12.69 29.37
C GLU A 12 -7.61 -11.85 29.64
N LEU A 13 -8.56 -11.88 28.72
CA LEU A 13 -9.82 -11.14 28.82
C LEU A 13 -10.86 -11.85 29.71
N GLY A 14 -10.57 -13.06 30.19
CA GLY A 14 -11.49 -13.84 31.02
C GLY A 14 -12.76 -14.27 30.28
N ILE A 15 -12.70 -14.39 28.95
CA ILE A 15 -13.83 -14.78 28.10
C ILE A 15 -13.58 -16.12 27.41
N LEU A 16 -14.66 -16.77 27.00
CA LEU A 16 -14.56 -18.02 26.23
C LEU A 16 -13.89 -17.75 24.86
N PRO A 17 -12.90 -18.55 24.43
CA PRO A 17 -12.24 -18.38 23.14
C PRO A 17 -13.19 -18.38 21.94
N GLY A 18 -14.27 -19.17 22.02
CA GLY A 18 -15.32 -19.19 20.98
C GLY A 18 -16.06 -17.85 20.86
N THR A 19 -16.28 -17.14 21.97
CA THR A 19 -16.92 -15.81 21.97
C THR A 19 -16.04 -14.78 21.28
N LEU A 20 -14.75 -14.74 21.64
CA LEU A 20 -13.80 -13.84 20.99
C LEU A 20 -13.63 -14.20 19.51
N GLY A 21 -13.52 -15.48 19.18
CA GLY A 21 -13.45 -15.96 17.80
C GLY A 21 -14.66 -15.55 16.96
N ASN A 22 -15.86 -15.60 17.53
CA ASN A 22 -17.08 -15.14 16.86
C ASN A 22 -17.07 -13.63 16.60
N TRP A 23 -16.61 -12.82 17.57
CA TRP A 23 -16.49 -11.37 17.39
C TRP A 23 -15.42 -11.00 16.36
N VAL A 24 -14.24 -11.64 16.41
CA VAL A 24 -13.18 -11.45 15.41
C VAL A 24 -13.67 -11.88 14.03
N GLY A 25 -14.36 -13.01 13.93
CA GLY A 25 -14.94 -13.48 12.66
C GLY A 25 -16.02 -12.54 12.11
N LYS A 26 -16.86 -11.99 12.99
CA LYS A 26 -17.86 -10.97 12.62
C LYS A 26 -17.17 -9.69 12.13
N TYR A 27 -16.20 -9.20 12.89
CA TYR A 27 -15.40 -8.03 12.55
C TYR A 27 -14.70 -8.18 11.21
N ARG A 28 -14.05 -9.33 10.95
CA ARG A 28 -13.38 -9.61 9.66
C ARG A 28 -14.34 -9.60 8.47
N ARG A 29 -15.57 -10.11 8.64
CA ARG A 29 -16.59 -10.08 7.58
C ARG A 29 -17.15 -8.68 7.33
N GLU A 30 -17.39 -7.93 8.40
CA GLU A 30 -17.97 -6.57 8.33
C GLU A 30 -16.96 -5.51 7.92
N ASN A 31 -15.67 -5.75 8.15
CA ASN A 31 -14.56 -4.83 7.85
C ASN A 31 -13.65 -5.39 6.74
N ALA A 32 -14.17 -6.28 5.89
CA ALA A 32 -13.44 -6.93 4.79
C ALA A 32 -13.00 -5.97 3.65
N VAL A 33 -12.93 -4.66 3.90
CA VAL A 33 -12.59 -3.66 2.89
C VAL A 33 -11.11 -3.25 2.90
N GLU A 34 -10.32 -3.52 3.95
CA GLU A 34 -9.00 -2.85 4.03
C GLU A 34 -7.77 -3.70 4.39
N GLU A 35 -7.85 -5.02 4.58
CA GLU A 35 -6.64 -5.80 4.89
C GLU A 35 -6.32 -6.88 3.86
N VAL A 36 -5.42 -6.47 2.95
CA VAL A 36 -4.31 -7.24 2.35
C VAL A 36 -4.68 -8.45 1.46
N ASP A 37 -4.18 -8.45 0.23
CA ASP A 37 -4.29 -9.52 -0.80
C ASP A 37 -5.57 -9.60 -1.66
N GLN A 38 -6.22 -8.48 -1.96
CA GLN A 38 -7.05 -8.46 -3.16
C GLN A 38 -6.14 -8.35 -4.40
N PRO A 39 -6.10 -9.35 -5.30
CA PRO A 39 -5.35 -9.21 -6.54
C PRO A 39 -5.89 -8.00 -7.30
N LEU A 40 -5.00 -7.08 -7.68
CA LEU A 40 -5.35 -5.88 -8.44
C LEU A 40 -6.31 -6.24 -9.57
N SER A 41 -7.39 -5.48 -9.70
CA SER A 41 -8.30 -5.66 -10.83
C SER A 41 -7.52 -5.44 -12.15
N VAL A 42 -8.01 -5.97 -13.26
CA VAL A 42 -7.38 -5.73 -14.57
C VAL A 42 -7.27 -4.23 -14.86
N SER A 43 -8.29 -3.45 -14.50
CA SER A 43 -8.28 -2.00 -14.66
C SER A 43 -7.21 -1.33 -13.80
N ASP A 44 -7.00 -1.79 -12.57
CA ASP A 44 -5.97 -1.22 -11.69
C ASP A 44 -4.56 -1.52 -12.21
N ARG A 45 -4.35 -2.71 -12.79
CA ARG A 45 -3.06 -3.07 -13.41
C ARG A 45 -2.76 -2.23 -14.64
N VAL A 46 -3.76 -1.95 -15.48
CA VAL A 46 -3.62 -1.07 -16.65
C VAL A 46 -3.25 0.33 -16.19
N ARG A 47 -4.00 0.89 -15.24
CA ARG A 47 -3.72 2.22 -14.68
C ARG A 47 -2.34 2.30 -14.04
N LEU A 48 -1.91 1.25 -13.34
CA LEU A 48 -0.57 1.19 -12.74
C LEU A 48 0.52 1.21 -13.80
N SER A 49 0.38 0.41 -14.87
CA SER A 49 1.32 0.39 -15.99
C SER A 49 1.43 1.75 -16.68
N GLU A 50 0.29 2.42 -16.93
CA GLU A 50 0.26 3.77 -17.50
C GLU A 50 0.98 4.79 -16.60
N LEU A 51 0.74 4.73 -15.29
CA LEU A 51 1.42 5.58 -14.31
C LEU A 51 2.93 5.32 -14.28
N GLU A 52 3.37 4.06 -14.35
CA GLU A 52 4.80 3.73 -14.37
C GLU A 52 5.51 4.27 -15.62
N VAL A 53 4.84 4.21 -16.78
CA VAL A 53 5.33 4.79 -18.04
C VAL A 53 5.45 6.30 -17.92
N GLU A 54 4.42 6.96 -17.39
CA GLU A 54 4.41 8.42 -17.24
C GLU A 54 5.47 8.89 -16.23
N VAL A 55 5.62 8.20 -15.10
CA VAL A 55 6.67 8.51 -14.11
C VAL A 55 8.06 8.38 -14.74
N ARG A 56 8.30 7.36 -15.57
CA ARG A 56 9.58 7.21 -16.28
C ARG A 56 9.84 8.38 -17.23
N ARG A 57 8.84 8.76 -18.01
CA ARG A 57 8.91 9.89 -18.94
C ARG A 57 9.22 11.20 -18.20
N LEU A 58 8.45 11.51 -17.16
CA LEU A 58 8.61 12.72 -16.36
C LEU A 58 10.00 12.79 -15.72
N ARG A 59 10.54 11.66 -15.23
CA ARG A 59 11.91 11.61 -14.70
C ARG A 59 12.95 11.95 -15.76
N MET A 60 12.82 11.39 -16.96
CA MET A 60 13.73 11.70 -18.08
C MET A 60 13.67 13.17 -18.49
N GLU A 61 12.47 13.73 -18.62
CA GLU A 61 12.27 15.15 -18.95
C GLU A 61 12.87 16.05 -17.85
N ASN A 62 12.63 15.71 -16.58
CA ASN A 62 13.18 16.45 -15.46
C ASN A 62 14.72 16.43 -15.44
N ASP A 63 15.33 15.27 -15.70
CA ASP A 63 16.79 15.14 -15.76
C ASP A 63 17.38 15.90 -16.94
N PHE A 64 16.70 15.90 -18.09
CA PHE A 64 17.10 16.71 -19.25
C PHE A 64 17.06 18.21 -18.92
N LEU A 65 15.96 18.68 -18.33
CA LEU A 65 15.80 20.09 -17.94
C LEU A 65 16.83 20.51 -16.90
N LYS A 66 17.14 19.66 -15.91
CA LYS A 66 18.22 19.92 -14.94
C LYS A 66 19.58 20.08 -15.61
N LYS A 67 19.91 19.21 -16.58
CA LYS A 67 21.16 19.31 -17.34
C LYS A 67 21.21 20.59 -18.17
N ALA A 68 20.09 20.94 -18.83
CA ALA A 68 19.99 22.19 -19.58
C ALA A 68 20.18 23.41 -18.66
N ALA A 69 19.48 23.46 -17.52
CA ALA A 69 19.63 24.53 -16.55
C ALA A 69 21.07 24.65 -16.04
N ALA A 70 21.73 23.53 -15.72
CA ALA A 70 23.12 23.52 -15.29
C ALA A 70 24.09 23.97 -16.39
N PHE A 71 23.81 23.63 -17.65
CA PHE A 71 24.59 24.10 -18.80
C PHE A 71 24.49 25.62 -18.96
N PHE A 72 23.27 26.16 -18.94
CA PHE A 72 23.05 27.60 -19.09
C PHE A 72 23.61 28.40 -17.91
N ALA A 73 23.48 27.91 -16.67
CA ALA A 73 24.06 28.56 -15.51
C ALA A 73 25.59 28.72 -15.63
N ARG A 74 26.29 27.75 -16.22
CA ARG A 74 27.74 27.82 -16.46
C ARG A 74 28.16 28.74 -17.61
N GLN A 75 27.24 29.13 -18.49
CA GLN A 75 27.51 30.05 -19.60
C GLN A 75 27.23 31.52 -19.24
N GLN A 76 26.61 31.78 -18.09
CA GLN A 76 26.30 33.14 -17.62
C GLN A 76 27.38 33.73 -16.69
N ASP A 77 28.40 32.93 -16.34
CA ASP A 77 29.65 33.37 -15.71
C ASP A 77 30.72 33.67 -16.78
#